data_AF-A0A560IQI4-F1
#
_entry.id   AF-A0A560IQI4-F1
#
_cell.length_a   1.000
_cell.length_b   1.000
_cell.length_c   1.000
_cell.angle_alpha   90.00
_cell.angle_beta   90.00
_cell.angle_gamma   90.00
#
_symmetry.space_group_name_H-M   'P 1'
#
loop_
_entity.id
_entity.type
_entity.pdbx_description
1 polymer ?
#
loop_
_entity_poly.entity_id
_entity_poly.type
_entity_poly.pdbx_seq_one_letter_code
_entity_poly.pdbx_strand_id
1 'polypeptide(L)'
;MSGIVLSASVRQNLLSLQSTADLLATTQNRLSTGKSVNSALDNPTNFFTAQSLDNRASDINNLLDGIANGVQVLQAANTGITSLQKLIDSAKSIANQALQTTVGYSTKSNVSATISGATAADLRGTTSFASATASSDVIYSGAPGGTTAITAAKTLGASQGVFTGTAATAGDGTTALTGTITLIATGGTTATGLVGNAQPADGDTLTVNGKTITFRSGAAPA
;
A
#
# COMPACT_ATOMS: atom_id res chain seq x y z
N MET A 1 44.07 -40.25 109.11
CA MET A 1 44.05 -41.21 107.98
C MET A 1 45.32 -42.03 108.04
N SER A 2 45.23 -43.28 108.51
CA SER A 2 46.34 -44.24 108.40
C SER A 2 46.62 -44.42 106.92
N GLY A 3 47.77 -43.94 106.46
CA GLY A 3 48.19 -44.11 105.07
C GLY A 3 48.23 -45.59 104.76
N ILE A 4 47.44 -46.02 103.77
CA ILE A 4 47.54 -47.37 103.23
C ILE A 4 48.91 -47.45 102.56
N VAL A 5 49.89 -47.98 103.27
CA VAL A 5 51.23 -48.22 102.73
C VAL A 5 51.16 -49.50 101.91
N LEU A 6 50.87 -49.35 100.62
CA LEU A 6 50.91 -50.47 99.67
C LEU A 6 52.37 -50.94 99.56
N SER A 7 52.58 -52.24 99.72
CA SER A 7 53.90 -52.85 99.48
C SER A 7 54.34 -52.55 98.04
N ALA A 8 55.66 -52.47 97.82
CA ALA A 8 56.21 -52.12 96.51
C ALA A 8 55.67 -53.02 95.38
N SER A 9 55.50 -54.32 95.65
CA SER A 9 54.93 -55.29 94.71
C SER A 9 53.46 -55.03 94.37
N VAL A 10 52.63 -54.61 95.34
CA VAL A 10 51.21 -54.31 95.09
C VAL A 10 51.06 -53.05 94.25
N ARG A 11 51.89 -52.02 94.47
CA ARG A 11 51.92 -50.81 93.62
C ARG A 11 52.32 -51.11 92.18
N GLN A 12 53.35 -51.93 92.00
CA GLN A 12 53.79 -52.32 90.66
C GLN A 12 52.70 -53.09 89.91
N ASN A 13 51.98 -53.97 90.59
CA ASN A 13 50.86 -54.71 90.02
C ASN A 13 49.70 -53.76 89.64
N LEU A 14 49.39 -52.80 90.51
CA LEU A 14 48.32 -51.82 90.27
C LEU A 14 48.66 -50.84 89.13
N LEU A 15 49.93 -50.44 89.00
CA LEU A 15 50.44 -49.68 87.85
C LEU A 15 50.27 -50.48 86.54
N SER A 16 50.59 -51.77 86.55
CA SER A 16 50.40 -52.64 85.39
C SER A 16 48.92 -52.78 85.00
N LEU A 17 48.02 -52.90 85.98
CA LEU A 17 46.58 -52.96 85.73
C LEU A 17 46.04 -51.63 85.20
N GLN A 18 46.53 -50.50 85.70
CA GLN A 18 46.18 -49.17 85.19
C GLN A 18 46.64 -49.01 83.74
N SER A 19 47.90 -49.32 83.42
CA SER A 19 48.39 -49.27 82.03
C SER A 19 47.62 -50.21 81.10
N THR A 20 47.20 -51.39 81.59
CA THR A 20 46.37 -52.31 80.80
C THR A 20 44.97 -51.73 80.56
N ALA A 21 44.36 -51.12 81.57
CA ALA A 21 43.05 -50.47 81.44
C ALA A 21 43.11 -49.30 80.45
N ASP A 22 44.15 -48.46 80.50
CA ASP A 22 44.35 -47.33 79.59
C ASP A 22 44.57 -47.80 78.14
N LEU A 23 45.38 -48.86 77.95
CA LEU A 23 45.58 -49.47 76.63
C LEU A 23 44.27 -50.03 76.08
N LEU A 24 43.48 -50.70 76.92
CA LEU A 24 42.20 -51.30 76.54
C LEU A 24 41.18 -50.21 76.15
N ALA A 25 41.09 -49.12 76.94
CA ALA A 25 40.25 -47.97 76.61
C ALA A 25 40.65 -47.32 75.27
N THR A 26 41.96 -47.14 75.04
CA THR A 26 42.48 -46.60 73.77
C THR A 26 42.15 -47.52 72.60
N THR A 27 42.29 -48.83 72.78
CA THR A 27 42.02 -49.83 71.73
C THR A 27 40.53 -49.88 71.39
N GLN A 28 39.64 -49.84 72.39
CA GLN A 28 38.20 -49.75 72.17
C GLN A 28 37.81 -48.47 71.42
N ASN A 29 38.40 -47.33 71.76
CA ASN A 29 38.14 -46.05 71.09
C ASN A 29 38.56 -46.10 69.60
N ARG A 30 39.75 -46.65 69.31
CA ARG A 30 40.23 -46.86 67.95
C ARG A 30 39.35 -47.83 67.16
N LEU A 31 38.88 -48.92 67.79
CA LEU A 31 38.00 -49.89 67.14
C LEU A 31 36.63 -49.29 66.83
N SER A 32 36.06 -48.51 67.76
CA SER A 32 34.75 -47.86 67.59
C SER A 32 34.75 -46.80 66.50
N THR A 33 35.87 -46.10 66.29
CA THR A 33 35.97 -45.03 65.29
C THR A 33 36.61 -45.49 63.98
N GLY A 34 37.26 -46.64 63.97
CA GLY A 34 38.11 -47.09 62.86
C GLY A 34 39.34 -46.21 62.63
N LYS A 35 39.61 -45.24 63.50
CA LYS A 35 40.71 -44.28 63.35
C LYS A 35 41.86 -44.67 64.27
N SER A 36 43.07 -44.70 63.71
CA SER A 36 44.28 -44.83 64.52
C SER A 36 44.58 -43.56 65.33
N VAL A 37 44.18 -42.38 64.87
CA VAL A 37 44.39 -41.11 65.58
C VAL A 37 43.02 -40.45 65.72
N ASN A 38 42.52 -40.36 66.95
CA ASN A 38 41.16 -39.90 67.22
C ASN A 38 41.12 -38.49 67.83
N SER A 39 42.24 -38.05 68.41
CA SER A 39 42.41 -36.71 68.96
C SER A 39 43.77 -36.09 68.60
N ALA A 40 43.89 -34.77 68.76
CA ALA A 40 45.17 -34.08 68.65
C ALA A 40 46.19 -34.51 69.72
N LEU A 41 45.74 -35.10 70.83
CA LEU A 41 46.62 -35.63 71.88
C LEU A 41 47.27 -36.96 71.47
N ASP A 42 46.63 -37.74 70.60
CA ASP A 42 47.16 -39.02 70.13
C ASP A 42 48.34 -38.80 69.16
N ASN A 43 48.15 -37.88 68.20
CA ASN A 43 49.18 -37.43 67.28
C ASN A 43 48.73 -36.13 66.58
N PRO A 44 49.28 -34.96 66.95
CA PRO A 44 48.78 -33.68 66.43
C PRO A 44 48.99 -33.55 64.92
N THR A 45 50.16 -33.94 64.41
CA THR A 45 50.48 -33.84 62.97
C THR A 45 49.49 -34.63 62.12
N ASN A 46 49.24 -35.89 62.48
CA ASN A 46 48.31 -36.75 61.73
C ASN A 46 46.87 -36.29 61.87
N PHE A 47 46.46 -35.86 63.07
CA PHE A 47 45.09 -35.39 63.33
C PHE A 47 44.75 -34.15 62.48
N PHE A 48 45.61 -33.13 62.50
CA PHE A 48 45.36 -31.91 61.73
C PHE A 48 45.55 -32.10 60.22
N THR A 49 46.45 -32.99 59.80
CA THR A 49 46.57 -33.35 58.37
C THR A 49 45.30 -34.04 57.87
N ALA A 50 44.77 -35.01 58.62
CA ALA A 50 43.51 -35.66 58.28
C ALA A 50 42.34 -34.67 58.24
N GLN A 51 42.24 -33.78 59.24
CA GLN A 51 41.21 -32.74 59.26
C GLN A 51 41.29 -31.80 58.04
N SER A 52 42.49 -31.39 57.63
CA SER A 52 42.67 -30.58 56.43
C SER A 52 42.26 -31.33 55.16
N LEU A 53 42.49 -32.64 55.09
CA LEU A 53 42.08 -33.47 53.96
C LEU A 53 40.56 -33.66 53.92
N ASP A 54 39.90 -33.83 55.06
CA ASP A 54 38.43 -33.91 55.17
C ASP A 54 37.77 -32.60 54.71
N ASN A 55 38.34 -31.45 55.11
CA ASN A 55 37.89 -30.14 54.62
C ASN A 55 38.05 -30.03 53.09
N ARG A 56 39.23 -30.41 52.56
CA ARG A 56 39.48 -30.36 51.12
C ARG A 56 38.57 -31.30 50.34
N ALA A 57 38.25 -32.48 50.87
CA ALA A 57 37.31 -33.40 50.24
C ALA A 57 35.89 -32.77 50.17
N SER A 58 35.48 -32.07 51.22
CA SER A 58 34.21 -31.33 51.25
C SER A 58 34.20 -30.20 50.21
N ASP A 59 35.29 -29.44 50.10
CA ASP A 59 35.46 -28.39 49.10
C ASP A 59 35.43 -28.95 47.67
N ILE A 60 36.06 -30.11 47.44
CA ILE A 60 36.02 -30.81 46.14
C ILE A 60 34.60 -31.26 45.80
N ASN A 61 33.80 -31.74 46.77
CA ASN A 61 32.40 -32.09 46.52
C ASN A 61 31.59 -30.85 46.11
N ASN A 62 31.75 -29.73 46.82
CA ASN A 62 31.09 -28.47 46.44
C ASN A 62 31.53 -27.98 45.05
N LEU A 63 32.81 -28.12 44.71
CA LEU A 63 33.34 -27.81 43.39
C LEU A 63 32.76 -28.74 42.32
N LEU A 64 32.64 -30.04 42.60
CA LEU A 64 32.07 -31.02 41.68
C LEU A 64 30.61 -30.68 41.36
N ASP A 65 29.82 -30.28 42.36
CA ASP A 65 28.45 -29.81 42.17
C ASP A 65 28.42 -28.54 41.30
N GLY A 66 29.32 -27.58 41.57
CA GLY A 66 29.48 -26.39 40.73
C GLY A 66 29.84 -26.71 39.28
N ILE A 67 30.73 -27.68 39.05
CA ILE A 67 31.11 -28.17 37.73
C ILE A 67 29.94 -28.88 37.05
N ALA A 68 29.18 -29.71 37.77
CA ALA A 68 28.01 -30.39 37.22
C ALA A 68 26.96 -29.40 36.70
N ASN A 69 26.72 -28.32 37.46
CA ASN A 69 25.89 -27.20 37.01
C ASN A 69 26.48 -26.50 35.78
N GLY A 70 27.80 -26.23 35.77
CA GLY A 70 28.49 -25.65 34.60
C GLY A 70 28.39 -26.52 33.34
N VAL A 71 28.47 -27.84 33.47
CA VAL A 71 28.30 -28.78 32.36
C VAL A 71 26.88 -28.70 31.77
N GLN A 72 25.85 -28.57 32.60
CA GLN A 72 24.48 -28.38 32.11
C GLN A 72 24.32 -27.07 31.33
N VAL A 73 24.94 -25.99 31.80
CA VAL A 73 24.97 -24.70 31.08
C VAL A 73 25.66 -24.85 29.72
N LEU A 74 26.81 -25.52 29.68
CA LEU A 74 27.53 -25.78 28.43
C LEU A 74 26.72 -26.66 27.47
N GLN A 75 25.99 -27.65 27.98
CA GLN A 75 25.13 -28.50 27.17
C GLN A 75 23.97 -27.71 26.56
N ALA A 76 23.30 -26.85 27.35
CA ALA A 76 22.27 -25.96 26.85
C ALA A 76 22.81 -24.97 25.80
N ALA A 77 23.99 -24.40 26.04
CA ALA A 77 24.67 -23.54 25.08
C ALA A 77 24.99 -24.29 23.77
N ASN A 78 25.46 -25.54 23.86
CA ASN A 78 25.74 -26.37 22.68
C ASN A 78 24.47 -26.66 21.85
N THR A 79 23.34 -26.95 22.51
CA THR A 79 22.03 -27.09 21.84
C THR A 79 21.57 -25.78 21.20
N GLY A 80 21.78 -24.65 21.88
CA GLY A 80 21.51 -23.31 21.36
C GLY A 80 22.31 -23.01 20.08
N ILE A 81 23.62 -23.23 20.11
CA ILE A 81 24.51 -23.05 18.96
C ILE A 81 24.11 -23.96 17.79
N THR A 82 23.79 -25.22 18.07
CA THR A 82 23.32 -26.17 17.03
C THR A 82 22.03 -25.68 16.38
N SER A 83 21.10 -25.13 17.17
CA SER A 83 19.86 -24.55 16.64
C SER A 83 20.13 -23.31 15.77
N LEU A 84 21.07 -22.45 16.19
CA LEU A 84 21.50 -21.30 15.39
C LEU A 84 22.16 -21.71 14.07
N GLN A 85 22.96 -22.79 14.06
CA GLN A 85 23.52 -23.33 12.82
C GLN A 85 22.42 -23.78 11.85
N LYS A 86 21.43 -24.53 12.33
CA LYS A 86 20.28 -24.94 11.51
C LYS A 86 19.49 -23.74 10.98
N LEU A 87 19.32 -22.69 11.79
CA LEU A 87 18.68 -21.44 11.37
C LEU A 87 19.48 -20.77 10.26
N ILE A 88 20.81 -20.69 10.39
CA ILE A 88 21.68 -20.11 9.37
C ILE A 88 21.61 -20.93 8.08
N ASP A 89 21.59 -22.25 8.14
CA ASP A 89 21.48 -23.11 6.96
C ASP A 89 20.13 -22.92 6.26
N SER A 90 19.04 -22.79 7.02
CA SER A 90 17.72 -22.46 6.49
C SER A 90 17.71 -21.08 5.82
N ALA A 91 18.31 -20.08 6.47
CA ALA A 91 18.42 -18.73 5.93
C ALA A 91 19.26 -18.70 4.64
N LYS A 92 20.36 -19.45 4.57
CA LYS A 92 21.15 -19.63 3.34
C LYS A 92 20.32 -20.28 2.23
N SER A 93 19.54 -21.31 2.55
CA SER A 93 18.64 -21.96 1.59
C SER A 93 17.64 -20.96 1.02
N ILE A 94 16.97 -20.19 1.88
CA ILE A 94 16.03 -19.14 1.47
C ILE A 94 16.73 -18.06 0.65
N ALA A 95 17.92 -17.60 1.05
CA ALA A 95 18.69 -16.62 0.28
C ALA A 95 19.07 -17.13 -1.11
N ASN A 96 19.44 -18.41 -1.22
CA ASN A 96 19.71 -19.04 -2.52
C ASN A 96 18.45 -19.20 -3.37
N GLN A 97 17.31 -19.53 -2.76
CA GLN A 97 16.00 -19.56 -3.44
C GLN A 97 15.60 -18.16 -3.93
N ALA A 98 15.84 -17.12 -3.12
CA ALA A 98 15.61 -15.72 -3.48
C ALA A 98 16.54 -15.27 -4.62
N LEU A 99 17.79 -15.74 -4.65
CA LEU A 99 18.73 -15.44 -5.73
C LEU A 99 18.35 -16.14 -7.05
N GLN A 100 17.84 -17.37 -6.99
CA GLN A 100 17.37 -18.10 -8.18
C GLN A 100 16.00 -17.64 -8.68
N THR A 101 15.20 -16.99 -7.85
CA THR A 101 13.91 -16.47 -8.28
C THR A 101 14.15 -15.24 -9.14
N THR A 102 13.90 -15.38 -10.44
CA THR A 102 13.87 -14.26 -11.39
C THR A 102 12.94 -13.19 -10.84
N VAL A 103 13.47 -12.00 -10.52
CA VAL A 103 12.64 -10.83 -10.19
C VAL A 103 11.64 -10.64 -11.31
N GLY A 104 10.35 -10.79 -10.99
CA GLY A 104 9.24 -10.94 -11.92
C GLY A 104 8.88 -9.71 -12.74
N TYR A 105 9.87 -8.94 -13.19
CA TYR A 105 9.70 -7.95 -14.25
C TYR A 105 9.99 -8.59 -15.62
N SER A 106 9.28 -9.66 -15.95
CA SER A 106 8.99 -9.88 -17.37
C SER A 106 7.92 -8.86 -17.73
N THR A 107 8.25 -7.90 -18.59
CA THR A 107 7.27 -6.97 -19.15
C THR A 107 6.11 -7.78 -19.72
N LYS A 108 4.98 -7.80 -19.02
CA LYS A 108 3.82 -8.63 -19.40
C LYS A 108 3.19 -8.18 -20.72
N SER A 109 3.48 -6.96 -21.15
CA SER A 109 3.17 -6.45 -22.48
C SER A 109 4.06 -5.24 -22.76
N ASN A 110 4.88 -5.31 -23.80
CA ASN A 110 5.46 -4.13 -24.44
C ASN A 110 5.00 -4.11 -25.90
N VAL A 111 4.09 -3.20 -26.23
CA VAL A 111 3.77 -2.90 -27.63
C VAL A 111 4.66 -1.73 -28.03
N SER A 112 5.63 -2.00 -28.91
CA SER A 112 6.40 -0.97 -29.59
C SER A 112 5.87 -0.89 -31.03
N ALA A 113 5.30 0.26 -31.40
CA ALA A 113 4.88 0.55 -32.75
C ALA A 113 5.61 1.81 -33.23
N THR A 114 6.38 1.69 -34.31
CA THR A 114 6.97 2.86 -34.98
C THR A 114 5.88 3.51 -35.82
N ILE A 115 5.25 4.55 -35.29
CA ILE A 115 4.34 5.40 -36.06
C ILE A 115 5.21 6.31 -36.92
N SER A 116 5.31 6.03 -38.21
CA SER A 116 6.11 6.83 -39.15
C SER A 116 5.73 8.30 -39.03
N GLY A 117 6.71 9.19 -38.80
CA GLY A 117 6.52 10.63 -38.63
C GLY A 117 6.15 11.10 -37.23
N ALA A 118 5.96 10.22 -36.24
CA ALA A 118 5.71 10.62 -34.86
C ALA A 118 6.99 11.12 -34.19
N THR A 119 6.88 12.14 -33.33
CA THR A 119 7.97 12.68 -32.52
C THR A 119 7.58 12.69 -31.04
N ALA A 120 8.51 12.99 -30.14
CA ALA A 120 8.21 13.07 -28.70
C ALA A 120 7.12 14.11 -28.35
N ALA A 121 6.84 15.07 -29.24
CA ALA A 121 5.82 16.11 -29.05
C ALA A 121 4.48 15.80 -29.76
N ASP A 122 4.45 14.87 -30.72
CA ASP A 122 3.24 14.51 -31.47
C ASP A 122 3.26 13.03 -31.87
N LEU A 123 2.34 12.25 -31.29
CA LEU A 123 2.24 10.80 -31.49
C LEU A 123 1.39 10.40 -32.70
N ARG A 124 0.91 11.34 -33.52
CA ARG A 124 -0.07 11.07 -34.59
C ARG A 124 0.53 10.62 -35.94
N GLY A 125 1.85 10.75 -36.16
CA GLY A 125 2.52 10.28 -37.38
C GLY A 125 2.50 11.25 -38.58
N THR A 126 2.78 10.73 -39.78
CA THR A 126 2.89 11.50 -41.05
C THR A 126 1.59 12.16 -41.55
N THR A 127 0.44 11.86 -40.95
CA THR A 127 -0.81 12.60 -41.21
C THR A 127 -1.08 13.57 -40.07
N SER A 128 -0.16 14.51 -39.90
CA SER A 128 -0.38 15.66 -39.04
C SER A 128 -1.54 16.47 -39.64
N PHE A 129 -2.70 16.40 -39.00
CA PHE A 129 -3.70 17.45 -39.16
C PHE A 129 -3.01 18.71 -38.63
N ALA A 130 -2.55 19.58 -39.53
CA ALA A 130 -1.93 20.84 -39.18
C ALA A 130 -2.97 21.81 -38.63
N SER A 131 -3.63 21.46 -37.53
CA SER A 131 -4.26 22.45 -36.65
C SER A 131 -3.17 22.86 -35.66
N ALA A 132 -2.16 23.57 -36.17
CA ALA A 132 -1.10 24.17 -35.36
C ALA A 132 -1.59 25.36 -34.53
N THR A 133 -2.88 25.69 -34.61
CA THR A 133 -3.55 26.65 -33.73
C THR A 133 -4.95 26.11 -33.43
N ALA A 134 -5.18 25.66 -32.21
CA ALA A 134 -6.53 25.54 -31.68
C ALA A 134 -7.06 26.95 -31.38
N SER A 135 -7.27 27.77 -32.42
CA SER A 135 -8.07 28.99 -32.29
C SER A 135 -9.53 28.58 -32.46
N SER A 136 -10.20 28.47 -31.32
CA SER A 136 -11.55 27.94 -31.15
C SER A 136 -12.68 28.80 -31.76
N ASP A 137 -12.51 29.32 -32.98
CA ASP A 137 -13.57 30.11 -33.65
C ASP A 137 -13.91 29.64 -35.09
N VAL A 138 -13.11 28.76 -35.72
CA VAL A 138 -13.41 28.24 -37.07
C VAL A 138 -13.35 26.72 -37.09
N ILE A 139 -14.49 26.07 -37.35
CA ILE A 139 -14.56 24.63 -37.61
C ILE A 139 -14.10 24.36 -39.05
N TYR A 140 -13.12 23.48 -39.24
CA TYR A 140 -12.59 23.09 -40.56
C TYR A 140 -13.22 21.78 -41.06
N SER A 141 -13.31 21.61 -42.38
CA SER A 141 -14.08 20.51 -43.00
C SER A 141 -13.42 19.12 -42.99
N GLY A 142 -12.31 18.94 -42.27
CA GLY A 142 -11.56 17.68 -42.19
C GLY A 142 -10.83 17.25 -43.47
N ALA A 143 -10.64 18.15 -44.44
CA ALA A 143 -9.89 17.85 -45.66
C ALA A 143 -8.38 17.77 -45.37
N PRO A 144 -7.62 16.87 -46.03
CA PRO A 144 -6.17 16.83 -45.92
C PRO A 144 -5.55 18.21 -46.15
N GLY A 145 -4.65 18.63 -45.27
CA GLY A 145 -4.02 19.96 -45.31
C GLY A 145 -4.66 21.02 -44.39
N GLY A 146 -5.85 20.80 -43.83
CA GLY A 146 -6.36 21.57 -42.68
C GLY A 146 -6.74 23.05 -42.93
N THR A 147 -6.68 23.53 -44.17
CA THR A 147 -6.93 24.95 -44.51
C THR A 147 -8.35 25.25 -44.99
N THR A 148 -9.22 24.25 -45.13
CA THR A 148 -10.57 24.40 -45.70
C THR A 148 -11.61 24.74 -44.63
N ALA A 149 -12.00 26.01 -44.55
CA ALA A 149 -13.08 26.47 -43.67
C ALA A 149 -14.42 25.83 -44.04
N ILE A 150 -15.26 25.53 -43.05
CA ILE A 150 -16.64 25.09 -43.31
C ILE A 150 -17.44 26.26 -43.88
N THR A 151 -18.04 26.05 -45.05
CA THR A 151 -19.04 26.94 -45.63
C THR A 151 -20.44 26.46 -45.26
N ALA A 152 -21.44 27.34 -45.31
CA ALA A 152 -22.84 26.98 -44.98
C ALA A 152 -23.41 25.80 -45.82
N ALA A 153 -22.80 25.50 -46.97
CA ALA A 153 -23.17 24.37 -47.82
C ALA A 153 -22.61 23.00 -47.38
N LYS A 154 -21.64 22.98 -46.46
CA LYS A 154 -20.94 21.78 -46.00
C LYS A 154 -21.59 21.26 -44.73
N THR A 155 -22.32 20.14 -44.83
CA THR A 155 -22.91 19.49 -43.67
C THR A 155 -21.84 18.75 -42.86
N LEU A 156 -21.81 19.00 -41.55
CA LEU A 156 -21.10 18.16 -40.61
C LEU A 156 -21.88 16.85 -40.45
N GLY A 157 -21.70 15.91 -41.38
CA GLY A 157 -22.12 14.50 -41.23
C GLY A 157 -23.61 14.21 -40.99
N ALA A 158 -24.49 15.21 -41.00
CA ALA A 158 -25.94 15.06 -40.86
C ALA A 158 -26.67 15.64 -42.09
N SER A 159 -27.77 15.02 -42.50
CA SER A 159 -28.63 15.51 -43.58
C SER A 159 -29.24 16.88 -43.23
N GLN A 160 -29.20 17.84 -44.17
CA GLN A 160 -29.89 19.12 -44.00
C GLN A 160 -31.40 18.90 -43.87
N GLY A 161 -32.02 19.50 -42.86
CA GLY A 161 -33.47 19.70 -42.85
C GLY A 161 -33.84 20.64 -43.98
N VAL A 162 -34.65 20.17 -44.93
CA VAL A 162 -35.20 21.00 -46.02
C VAL A 162 -36.26 21.91 -45.42
N PHE A 163 -36.19 23.22 -45.70
CA PHE A 163 -37.26 24.16 -45.35
C PHE A 163 -38.46 23.87 -46.28
N THR A 164 -39.46 23.13 -45.79
CA THR A 164 -40.64 22.70 -46.57
C THR A 164 -41.78 23.73 -46.54
N GLY A 165 -41.45 25.02 -46.54
CA GLY A 165 -42.43 26.11 -46.62
C GLY A 165 -42.35 26.82 -47.96
N THR A 166 -43.40 26.76 -48.78
CA THR A 166 -43.54 27.61 -49.96
C THR A 166 -43.83 29.05 -49.52
N ALA A 167 -43.15 30.05 -50.11
CA ALA A 167 -43.44 31.45 -49.82
C ALA A 167 -44.90 31.79 -50.15
N ALA A 168 -45.58 32.57 -49.30
CA ALA A 168 -46.93 33.05 -49.59
C ALA A 168 -46.94 33.89 -50.88
N THR A 169 -48.02 33.82 -51.65
CA THR A 169 -48.18 34.56 -52.90
C THR A 169 -48.86 35.91 -52.64
N ALA A 170 -48.57 36.92 -53.46
CA ALA A 170 -49.23 38.22 -53.42
C ALA A 170 -50.71 38.09 -53.83
N GLY A 171 -51.48 39.17 -53.65
CA GLY A 171 -52.91 39.23 -54.01
C GLY A 171 -53.24 38.87 -55.47
N ASP A 172 -52.24 38.86 -56.35
CA ASP A 172 -52.36 38.45 -57.76
C ASP A 172 -52.34 36.91 -57.96
N GLY A 173 -52.14 36.15 -56.89
CA GLY A 173 -52.12 34.68 -56.92
C GLY A 173 -50.91 34.06 -57.64
N THR A 174 -49.96 34.85 -58.13
CA THR A 174 -48.82 34.34 -58.93
C THR A 174 -47.45 34.84 -58.46
N THR A 175 -47.34 36.00 -57.82
CA THR A 175 -46.06 36.59 -57.41
C THR A 175 -45.69 36.16 -55.99
N ALA A 176 -44.54 35.50 -55.80
CA ALA A 176 -44.06 35.12 -54.47
C ALA A 176 -43.65 36.34 -53.63
N LEU A 177 -44.00 36.37 -52.34
CA LEU A 177 -43.56 37.43 -51.43
C LEU A 177 -42.04 37.37 -51.23
N THR A 178 -41.36 38.46 -51.58
CA THR A 178 -39.97 38.73 -51.21
C THR A 178 -39.93 39.89 -50.22
N GLY A 179 -38.85 40.01 -49.45
CA GLY A 179 -38.70 41.04 -48.40
C GLY A 179 -38.70 42.50 -48.88
N THR A 180 -38.92 42.76 -50.16
CA THR A 180 -38.89 44.08 -50.81
C THR A 180 -40.23 44.54 -51.37
N ILE A 181 -41.32 43.76 -51.21
CA ILE A 181 -42.65 44.17 -51.70
C ILE A 181 -43.24 45.27 -50.81
N THR A 182 -43.54 46.42 -51.40
CA THR A 182 -44.25 47.54 -50.79
C THR A 182 -45.76 47.39 -50.92
N LEU A 183 -46.54 48.00 -50.01
CA LEU A 183 -48.01 47.88 -49.92
C LEU A 183 -48.76 48.38 -51.18
N ILE A 184 -48.07 49.11 -52.06
CA ILE A 184 -48.53 49.55 -53.36
C ILE A 184 -47.49 49.07 -54.37
N ALA A 185 -47.94 48.37 -55.42
CA ALA A 185 -47.05 47.99 -56.52
C ALA A 185 -46.58 49.22 -57.29
N THR A 186 -45.33 49.21 -57.76
CA THR A 186 -44.81 50.21 -58.70
C THR A 186 -45.68 50.21 -59.96
N GLY A 187 -46.54 51.23 -60.12
CA GLY A 187 -47.51 51.29 -61.23
C GLY A 187 -48.95 51.59 -60.82
N GLY A 188 -49.27 51.68 -59.52
CA GLY A 188 -50.46 52.38 -59.03
C GLY A 188 -51.83 51.77 -59.36
N THR A 189 -51.90 50.52 -59.84
CA THR A 189 -53.17 49.92 -60.28
C THR A 189 -53.83 48.96 -59.28
N THR A 190 -53.16 48.57 -58.20
CA THR A 190 -53.77 47.81 -57.08
C THR A 190 -53.02 48.04 -55.76
N ALA A 191 -53.76 48.32 -54.68
CA ALA A 191 -53.23 48.14 -53.32
C ALA A 191 -53.13 46.63 -53.07
N THR A 192 -51.96 46.11 -52.68
CA THR A 192 -51.78 44.66 -52.50
C THR A 192 -52.43 44.20 -51.19
N GLY A 193 -53.68 43.74 -51.27
CA GLY A 193 -54.27 42.94 -50.22
C GLY A 193 -53.61 41.57 -50.22
N LEU A 194 -53.17 41.09 -49.06
CA LEU A 194 -52.71 39.72 -48.91
C LEU A 194 -53.85 38.77 -49.34
N VAL A 195 -53.53 37.68 -50.06
CA VAL A 195 -54.51 36.61 -50.28
C VAL A 195 -55.04 36.12 -48.93
N GLY A 196 -56.37 36.15 -48.77
CA GLY A 196 -57.06 35.73 -47.54
C GLY A 196 -57.72 36.85 -46.73
N ASN A 197 -57.50 38.13 -47.08
CA ASN A 197 -58.30 39.24 -46.55
C ASN A 197 -59.07 39.88 -47.71
N ALA A 198 -60.41 39.96 -47.60
CA ALA A 198 -61.24 40.59 -48.62
C ALA A 198 -60.82 42.07 -48.80
N GLN A 199 -60.53 42.47 -50.04
CA GLN A 199 -60.28 43.89 -50.34
C GLN A 199 -61.58 44.68 -50.18
N PRO A 200 -61.54 45.95 -49.75
CA PRO A 200 -62.74 46.79 -49.72
C PRO A 200 -63.36 46.86 -51.12
N ALA A 201 -64.61 46.42 -51.23
CA ALA A 201 -65.39 46.51 -52.45
C ALA A 201 -65.98 47.93 -52.61
N ASP A 202 -66.38 48.27 -53.84
CA ASP A 202 -67.13 49.50 -54.09
C ASP A 202 -68.43 49.48 -53.27
N GLY A 203 -68.63 50.52 -52.46
CA GLY A 203 -69.75 50.61 -51.54
C GLY A 203 -69.49 50.09 -50.14
N ASP A 204 -68.35 49.43 -49.88
CA ASP A 204 -67.95 49.10 -48.51
C ASP A 204 -67.78 50.37 -47.68
N THR A 205 -68.07 50.28 -46.39
CA THR A 205 -67.98 51.42 -45.49
C THR A 205 -67.09 51.12 -44.31
N LEU A 206 -66.27 52.10 -43.93
CA LEU A 206 -65.47 52.10 -42.71
C LEU A 206 -65.85 53.31 -41.88
N THR A 207 -66.32 53.08 -40.65
CA THR A 207 -66.64 54.18 -39.74
C THR A 207 -65.44 54.49 -38.86
N VAL A 208 -64.93 55.71 -38.95
CA VAL A 208 -63.81 56.19 -38.12
C VAL A 208 -64.28 57.43 -37.35
N ASN A 209 -64.20 57.38 -36.02
CA ASN A 209 -64.62 58.47 -35.11
C ASN A 209 -66.04 58.99 -35.40
N GLY A 210 -66.97 58.07 -35.67
CA GLY A 210 -68.38 58.38 -35.92
C GLY A 210 -68.69 58.93 -37.32
N LYS A 211 -67.71 59.04 -38.21
CA LYS A 211 -67.93 59.40 -39.63
C LYS A 211 -67.75 58.18 -40.51
N THR A 212 -68.68 57.96 -41.43
CA THR A 212 -68.63 56.86 -42.39
C THR A 212 -67.83 57.27 -43.62
N ILE A 213 -66.71 56.58 -43.85
CA ILE A 213 -65.94 56.62 -45.09
C ILE A 213 -66.50 55.51 -45.98
N THR A 214 -67.00 55.86 -47.15
CA THR A 214 -67.45 54.88 -48.14
C THR A 214 -66.39 54.71 -49.20
N PHE A 215 -65.91 53.48 -49.39
CA PHE A 215 -65.04 53.15 -50.51
C PHE A 215 -65.86 53.26 -51.79
N ARG A 216 -65.28 53.95 -52.78
CA ARG A 216 -65.87 54.09 -54.11
C ARG A 216 -64.89 53.60 -55.15
N SER A 217 -65.38 52.85 -56.13
CA SER A 217 -64.60 52.58 -57.32
C SER A 217 -64.46 53.87 -58.14
N GLY A 218 -63.26 54.15 -58.63
CA GLY A 218 -62.97 55.33 -59.42
C GLY A 218 -61.62 55.21 -60.11
N ALA A 219 -61.48 55.88 -61.25
CA ALA A 219 -60.18 56.04 -61.87
C ALA A 219 -59.29 56.89 -60.95
N ALA A 220 -58.01 56.57 -60.88
CA ALA A 220 -57.04 57.42 -60.19
C ALA A 220 -57.09 58.83 -60.82
N PRO A 221 -57.14 59.89 -60.00
CA PRO A 221 -57.06 61.24 -60.55
C PRO A 221 -55.75 61.39 -61.33
N ALA A 222 -55.83 62.08 -62.47
CA ALA A 222 -54.67 62.40 -63.29
C ALA A 222 -53.69 63.31 -62.53
#